data_AF-A0A180FSV9-F1
#
_entry.id   AF-A0A180FSV9-F1
#
_cell.length_a   1.000
_cell.length_b   1.000
_cell.length_c   1.000
_cell.angle_alpha   90.00
_cell.angle_beta   90.00
_cell.angle_gamma   90.00
#
_symmetry.space_group_name_H-M   'P 1'
#
loop_
_entity.id
_entity.type
_entity.pdbx_description
1 polymer ?
#
loop_
_entity_poly.entity_id
_entity_poly.type
_entity_poly.pdbx_seq_one_letter_code
_entity_poly.pdbx_strand_id
1 'polypeptide(L)'
;MENEELDDFYDEDDAVAFIRNYLPQELKGKFSDDDINYIVDLMYEFYEDKGWLDEDSEEEINVDIDTDELAEFIVKNALKQKVGQFKREEILLIVEGELAYCDSVGMFDD
;
A
#
# COMPACT_ATOMS: atom_id res chain seq x y z
N MET A 1 14.17 -16.97 -3.50
CA MET A 1 13.50 -17.67 -2.39
C MET A 1 12.18 -16.93 -2.27
N GLU A 2 11.07 -17.63 -2.43
CA GLU A 2 9.74 -17.01 -2.25
C GLU A 2 9.67 -16.55 -0.79
N ASN A 3 9.18 -15.33 -0.56
CA ASN A 3 9.00 -14.73 0.76
C ASN A 3 7.93 -15.52 1.56
N GLU A 4 8.25 -16.73 1.99
CA GLU A 4 7.34 -17.64 2.71
C GLU A 4 6.96 -17.12 4.11
N GLU A 5 7.66 -16.12 4.68
CA GLU A 5 7.33 -15.58 6.02
C GLU A 5 6.33 -14.40 5.99
N LEU A 6 6.16 -13.71 4.85
CA LEU A 6 5.15 -12.64 4.72
C LEU A 6 3.73 -13.20 4.55
N ASP A 7 3.60 -14.37 3.91
CA ASP A 7 2.32 -15.00 3.54
C ASP A 7 1.58 -15.60 4.75
N ASP A 8 2.27 -15.86 5.87
CA ASP A 8 1.65 -16.41 7.08
C ASP A 8 0.94 -15.35 7.95
N PHE A 9 1.26 -14.06 7.77
CA PHE A 9 0.72 -12.96 8.59
C PHE A 9 -0.10 -11.93 7.80
N TYR A 10 0.15 -11.77 6.50
CA TYR A 10 -0.56 -10.82 5.65
C TYR A 10 -1.63 -11.51 4.80
N ASP A 11 -2.90 -11.16 5.01
CA ASP A 11 -4.03 -11.63 4.20
C ASP A 11 -4.58 -10.44 3.38
N GLU A 12 -4.50 -10.54 2.05
CA GLU A 12 -4.93 -9.49 1.11
C GLU A 12 -6.41 -9.13 1.27
N ASP A 13 -7.29 -10.12 1.47
CA ASP A 13 -8.72 -9.89 1.62
C ASP A 13 -9.01 -9.13 2.93
N ASP A 14 -8.30 -9.48 4.01
CA ASP A 14 -8.39 -8.78 5.28
C ASP A 14 -7.78 -7.37 5.22
N ALA A 15 -6.67 -7.18 4.51
CA ALA A 15 -6.05 -5.88 4.26
C ALA A 15 -7.03 -4.94 3.55
N VAL A 16 -7.65 -5.39 2.45
CA VAL A 16 -8.66 -4.61 1.72
C VAL A 16 -9.84 -4.24 2.62
N ALA A 17 -10.34 -5.20 3.39
CA ALA A 17 -11.44 -4.96 4.32
C ALA A 17 -11.05 -3.94 5.41
N PHE A 18 -9.81 -4.01 5.91
CA PHE A 18 -9.28 -3.08 6.90
C PHE A 18 -9.13 -1.68 6.33
N ILE A 19 -8.44 -1.52 5.19
CA ILE A 19 -8.26 -0.24 4.49
C ILE A 19 -9.62 0.40 4.21
N ARG A 20 -10.57 -0.35 3.65
CA ARG A 20 -11.92 0.17 3.41
C ARG A 20 -12.58 0.68 4.68
N ASN A 21 -12.32 0.04 5.82
CA ASN A 21 -12.84 0.49 7.11
C ASN A 21 -12.09 1.69 7.69
N TYR A 22 -10.81 1.83 7.36
CA TYR A 22 -9.96 2.98 7.69
C TYR A 22 -10.38 4.25 6.95
N LEU A 23 -10.81 4.12 5.68
CA LEU A 23 -11.24 5.25 4.86
C LEU A 23 -12.41 6.04 5.49
N PRO A 24 -12.47 7.38 5.28
CA PRO A 24 -13.62 8.21 5.64
C PRO A 24 -14.92 7.65 5.03
N GLN A 25 -16.05 7.82 5.74
CA GLN A 25 -17.37 7.29 5.33
C GLN A 25 -17.77 7.66 3.90
N GLU A 26 -17.37 8.85 3.46
CA GLU A 26 -17.61 9.37 2.11
C GLU A 26 -16.78 8.68 1.02
N LEU A 27 -15.67 8.03 1.37
CA LEU A 27 -14.79 7.29 0.46
C LEU A 27 -14.96 5.76 0.52
N LYS A 28 -15.56 5.21 1.60
CA LYS A 28 -15.75 3.74 1.76
C LYS A 28 -16.47 3.05 0.60
N GLY A 29 -17.37 3.77 -0.06
CA GLY A 29 -18.11 3.26 -1.23
C GLY A 29 -17.55 3.71 -2.58
N LYS A 30 -16.44 4.45 -2.59
CA LYS A 30 -15.82 4.98 -3.80
C LYS A 30 -14.88 3.97 -4.46
N PHE A 31 -14.10 3.24 -3.66
CA PHE A 31 -13.08 2.31 -4.13
C PHE A 31 -13.60 0.87 -4.08
N SER A 32 -13.49 0.18 -5.21
CA SER A 32 -13.69 -1.28 -5.27
C SER A 32 -12.51 -2.02 -4.63
N ASP A 33 -12.66 -3.33 -4.40
CA ASP A 33 -11.57 -4.17 -3.89
C ASP A 33 -10.39 -4.14 -4.87
N ASP A 34 -10.67 -4.29 -6.17
CA ASP A 34 -9.69 -4.18 -7.26
C ASP A 34 -8.95 -2.83 -7.26
N ASP A 35 -9.65 -1.72 -6.97
CA ASP A 35 -9.00 -0.40 -6.91
C ASP A 35 -8.03 -0.30 -5.73
N ILE A 36 -8.39 -0.87 -4.57
CA ILE A 36 -7.54 -0.86 -3.38
C ILE A 36 -6.30 -1.74 -3.64
N ASN A 37 -6.49 -2.97 -4.11
CA ASN A 37 -5.40 -3.87 -4.45
C ASN A 37 -4.46 -3.26 -5.48
N TYR A 38 -5.00 -2.63 -6.53
CA TYR A 38 -4.16 -1.95 -7.51
C TYR A 38 -3.28 -0.84 -6.91
N ILE A 39 -3.80 -0.10 -5.93
CA ILE A 39 -3.06 0.97 -5.26
C ILE A 39 -1.97 0.39 -4.35
N VAL A 40 -2.29 -0.67 -3.61
CA VAL A 40 -1.35 -1.40 -2.75
C VAL A 40 -0.24 -2.06 -3.57
N ASP A 41 -0.58 -2.71 -4.69
CA ASP A 41 0.39 -3.29 -5.62
C ASP A 41 1.40 -2.26 -6.12
N LEU A 42 0.91 -1.09 -6.55
CA LEU A 42 1.78 -0.01 -7.02
C LEU A 42 2.61 0.63 -5.91
N MET A 43 2.13 0.56 -4.66
CA MET A 43 2.90 0.99 -3.50
C MET A 43 4.10 0.08 -3.27
N TYR A 44 3.89 -1.23 -3.25
CA TYR A 44 4.98 -2.19 -3.12
C TYR A 44 5.92 -2.17 -4.33
N GLU A 45 5.40 -2.01 -5.56
CA GLU A 45 6.23 -1.80 -6.77
C GLU A 45 7.14 -0.57 -6.63
N PHE A 46 6.62 0.51 -6.05
CA PHE A 46 7.42 1.72 -5.80
C PHE A 46 8.51 1.47 -4.74
N TYR A 47 8.21 0.73 -3.67
CA TYR A 47 9.20 0.38 -2.64
C TYR A 47 10.28 -0.56 -3.18
N GLU A 48 9.92 -1.51 -4.04
CA GLU A 48 10.85 -2.39 -4.74
C GLU A 48 11.77 -1.59 -5.68
N ASP A 49 11.23 -0.69 -6.51
CA ASP A 49 12.03 0.13 -7.44
C ASP A 49 13.04 1.04 -6.71
N LYS A 50 12.71 1.45 -5.47
CA LYS A 50 13.60 2.23 -4.60
C LYS A 50 14.61 1.37 -3.83
N GLY A 51 14.47 0.05 -3.85
CA GLY A 51 15.31 -0.89 -3.11
C GLY A 51 15.03 -0.91 -1.60
N TRP A 52 13.84 -0.49 -1.17
CA TRP A 52 13.48 -0.44 0.27
C TRP A 52 13.01 -1.79 0.81
N LEU A 53 12.64 -2.73 -0.06
CA LEU A 53 12.23 -4.07 0.31
C LEU A 53 13.38 -5.09 0.28
N ASP A 54 14.61 -4.67 -0.04
CA ASP A 54 15.77 -5.57 -0.05
C ASP A 54 16.16 -5.95 1.39
N GLU A 55 16.00 -7.22 1.73
CA GLU A 55 16.31 -7.82 3.06
C GLU A 55 17.79 -7.65 3.48
N ASP A 56 18.71 -7.42 2.52
CA ASP A 56 20.14 -7.16 2.76
C ASP A 56 20.43 -5.71 3.20
N SER A 57 19.42 -4.84 3.20
CA SER A 57 19.54 -3.47 3.69
C SER A 57 19.57 -3.47 5.22
N GLU A 58 20.76 -3.47 5.82
CA GLU A 58 20.96 -3.39 7.29
C GLU A 58 20.37 -2.12 7.96
N GLU A 59 19.75 -1.22 7.19
CA GLU A 59 19.00 -0.08 7.73
C GLU A 59 17.55 -0.53 7.98
N GLU A 60 17.23 -0.72 9.27
CA GLU A 60 15.86 -0.61 9.80
C GLU A 60 15.17 0.52 9.02
N ILE A 61 14.12 0.19 8.24
CA ILE A 61 13.48 1.06 7.24
C ILE A 61 12.89 2.30 7.94
N ASN A 62 13.74 3.23 8.36
CA ASN A 62 13.42 4.60 8.74
C ASN A 62 13.51 5.48 7.49
N VAL A 63 12.97 4.96 6.38
CA VAL A 63 12.91 5.67 5.12
C VAL A 63 11.81 6.70 5.25
N ASP A 64 12.17 7.97 5.14
CA ASP A 64 11.20 9.07 4.97
C ASP A 64 10.61 8.94 3.56
N ILE A 65 9.55 8.13 3.44
CA ILE A 65 8.88 7.86 2.18
C ILE A 65 8.25 9.18 1.72
N ASP A 66 8.69 9.68 0.56
CA ASP A 66 8.04 10.82 -0.08
C ASP A 66 6.65 10.37 -0.58
N THR A 67 5.66 10.55 0.29
CA THR A 67 4.27 10.17 0.03
C THR A 67 3.68 10.95 -1.16
N ASP A 68 4.18 12.16 -1.44
CA ASP A 68 3.77 12.93 -2.62
C ASP A 68 4.32 12.28 -3.91
N GLU A 69 5.58 11.84 -3.91
CA GLU A 69 6.17 11.09 -5.04
C GLU A 69 5.42 9.79 -5.28
N LEU A 70 5.14 9.01 -4.23
CA LEU A 70 4.37 7.77 -4.28
C LEU A 70 2.97 8.01 -4.87
N ALA A 71 2.24 8.99 -4.34
CA ALA A 71 0.90 9.31 -4.83
C ALA A 71 0.94 9.76 -6.30
N GLU A 72 1.94 10.53 -6.70
CA GLU A 72 2.14 10.89 -8.11
C GLU A 72 2.42 9.69 -9.01
N PHE A 73 3.24 8.76 -8.55
CA PHE A 73 3.55 7.51 -9.27
C PHE A 73 2.27 6.71 -9.52
N ILE A 74 1.46 6.52 -8.48
CA ILE A 74 0.21 5.77 -8.56
C ILE A 74 -0.78 6.47 -9.50
N VAL A 75 -0.98 7.78 -9.38
CA VAL A 75 -1.86 8.54 -10.30
C VAL A 75 -1.40 8.42 -11.75
N LYS A 76 -0.10 8.52 -12.02
CA LYS A 76 0.44 8.41 -13.38
C LYS A 76 0.21 7.02 -13.96
N ASN A 77 0.41 5.96 -13.17
CA ASN A 77 0.16 4.59 -13.58
C ASN A 77 -1.32 4.29 -13.81
N ALA A 78 -2.19 4.70 -12.87
CA ALA A 78 -3.64 4.63 -12.98
C ALA A 78 -4.15 5.26 -14.29
N LEU A 79 -3.69 6.48 -14.61
CA LEU A 79 -4.06 7.18 -15.85
C LEU A 79 -3.55 6.47 -17.11
N LYS A 80 -2.32 5.95 -17.07
CA LYS A 80 -1.70 5.23 -18.20
C LYS A 80 -2.44 3.93 -18.50
N GLN A 81 -2.81 3.19 -17.45
CA GLN A 81 -3.50 1.91 -17.54
C GLN A 81 -5.02 2.05 -17.63
N LYS A 82 -5.55 3.27 -17.44
CA LYS A 82 -6.99 3.58 -17.38
C LYS A 82 -7.71 2.85 -16.24
N VAL A 83 -7.00 2.62 -15.14
CA VAL A 83 -7.52 2.05 -13.90
C VAL A 83 -7.93 3.22 -13.01
N GLY A 84 -9.23 3.52 -12.99
CA GLY A 84 -9.79 4.54 -12.10
C GLY A 84 -9.31 5.99 -12.31
N GLN A 85 -9.83 6.89 -11.47
CA GLN A 85 -9.34 8.26 -11.33
C GLN A 85 -9.22 8.58 -9.84
N PHE A 86 -8.00 8.50 -9.35
CA PHE A 86 -7.69 8.66 -7.94
C PHE A 86 -7.08 10.03 -7.67
N LYS A 87 -7.43 10.64 -6.54
CA LYS A 87 -6.73 11.83 -6.05
C LYS A 87 -5.56 11.41 -5.17
N ARG A 88 -4.53 12.25 -5.12
CA ARG A 88 -3.37 12.03 -4.25
C ARG A 88 -3.78 11.81 -2.80
N GLU A 89 -4.61 12.70 -2.26
CA GLU A 89 -5.13 12.61 -0.88
C GLU A 89 -5.84 11.28 -0.61
N GLU A 90 -6.54 10.72 -1.60
CA GLU A 90 -7.26 9.47 -1.42
C GLU A 90 -6.32 8.26 -1.48
N ILE A 91 -5.28 8.33 -2.31
CA ILE A 91 -4.20 7.32 -2.35
C ILE A 91 -3.46 7.30 -1.02
N LEU A 92 -3.14 8.47 -0.46
CA LEU A 92 -2.46 8.56 0.82
C LEU A 92 -3.25 7.88 1.95
N LEU A 93 -4.57 8.05 1.97
CA LEU A 93 -5.43 7.38 2.95
C LEU A 93 -5.43 5.85 2.79
N ILE A 94 -5.27 5.34 1.57
CA ILE A 94 -5.17 3.90 1.30
C ILE A 94 -3.82 3.37 1.77
N VAL A 95 -2.73 4.08 1.44
CA VAL A 95 -1.37 3.77 1.89
C VAL A 95 -1.28 3.76 3.42
N GLU A 96 -1.84 4.78 4.09
CA GLU A 96 -1.91 4.83 5.55
C GLU A 96 -2.73 3.65 6.13
N GLY A 97 -3.84 3.30 5.48
CA GLY A 97 -4.67 2.18 5.91
C GLY A 97 -3.95 0.83 5.79
N GLU A 98 -3.13 0.68 4.75
CA GLU A 98 -2.30 -0.50 4.51
C GLU A 98 -1.21 -0.64 5.57
N LEU A 99 -0.44 0.42 5.79
CA LEU A 99 0.58 0.45 6.85
C LEU A 99 -0.02 0.18 8.24
N ALA A 100 -1.22 0.70 8.51
CA ALA A 100 -1.93 0.43 9.75
C ALA A 100 -2.41 -1.03 9.88
N TYR A 101 -2.75 -1.69 8.76
CA TYR A 101 -3.06 -3.12 8.78
C TYR A 101 -1.80 -3.95 9.06
N CYS A 102 -0.70 -3.67 8.35
CA CYS A 102 0.60 -4.30 8.58
C CYS A 102 1.04 -4.18 10.06
N ASP A 103 0.92 -3.00 10.66
CA ASP A 103 1.17 -2.78 12.09
C ASP A 103 0.22 -3.62 12.98
N SER A 104 -1.07 -3.68 12.62
CA SER A 104 -2.07 -4.41 13.41
C SER A 104 -1.88 -5.93 13.45
N VAL A 105 -1.27 -6.51 12.40
CA VAL A 105 -0.95 -7.94 12.32
C VAL A 105 0.44 -8.25 12.88
N GLY A 106 1.18 -7.25 13.36
CA GLY A 106 2.51 -7.40 13.89
C GLY A 106 3.58 -7.68 12.82
N MET A 107 3.35 -7.22 11.58
CA MET A 107 4.29 -7.42 10.46
C MET A 107 5.66 -6.78 10.72
N PHE A 108 5.71 -5.77 11.60
CA PHE A 108 6.92 -5.06 11.99
C PHE A 108 7.36 -5.36 13.44
N ASP A 109 6.67 -6.26 14.14
CA ASP A 109 7.00 -6.65 15.51
C ASP A 109 7.95 -7.87 15.48
N ASP A 110 9.23 -7.67 15.84
CA ASP A 110 10.28 -8.70 16.02
C ASP A 110 9.99 -9.73 17.14
#